data_AF-A0A4Y2TJL6-F1
#
_entry.id   AF-A0A4Y2TJL6-F1
#
_cell.length_a   1.000
_cell.length_b   1.000
_cell.length_c   1.000
_cell.angle_alpha   90.00
_cell.angle_beta   90.00
_cell.angle_gamma   90.00
#
_symmetry.space_group_name_H-M   'P 1'
#
loop_
_entity.id
_entity.type
_entity.pdbx_description
1 polymer ?
#
loop_
_entity_poly.entity_id
_entity_poly.type
_entity_poly.pdbx_seq_one_letter_code
_entity_poly.pdbx_strand_id
1 'polypeptide(L)'
;MAEVIAIQQTVQCVKSNDLGQVNIICDSRSALMALSAVEEARDIINNIKEDIKEYKGKITLTCIRAHMGNFGTERVDQLAKEATLISDETISFVPSRNQIRNEGNKIIKDLWQNRWND
;
A
#
# COMPACT_ATOMS: atom_id res chain seq x y z
N MET A 1 0.18 2.93 -1.58
CA MET A 1 0.37 3.32 -0.16
C MET A 1 -0.63 2.59 0.72
N ALA A 2 -1.94 2.68 0.42
CA ALA A 2 -2.99 1.92 1.11
C ALA A 2 -2.65 0.42 1.25
N GLU A 3 -2.14 -0.22 0.19
CA GLU A 3 -1.76 -1.64 0.21
C GLU A 3 -0.64 -1.95 1.21
N VAL A 4 0.36 -1.08 1.34
CA VAL A 4 1.47 -1.25 2.30
C VAL A 4 0.95 -1.10 3.73
N ILE A 5 0.04 -0.15 3.96
CA ILE A 5 -0.61 0.05 5.26
C ILE A 5 -1.49 -1.16 5.62
N ALA A 6 -2.25 -1.69 4.66
CA ALA A 6 -3.04 -2.90 4.87
C ALA A 6 -2.17 -4.11 5.24
N ILE A 7 -1.01 -4.27 4.59
CA ILE A 7 -0.03 -5.31 4.96
C ILE A 7 0.48 -5.07 6.39
N GLN A 8 0.83 -3.83 6.75
CA GLN A 8 1.30 -3.50 8.10
C GLN A 8 0.27 -3.86 9.18
N GLN A 9 -0.98 -3.44 9.00
CA GLN A 9 -2.06 -3.74 9.92
C GLN A 9 -2.31 -5.25 10.04
N THR A 10 -2.23 -5.97 8.92
CA THR A 10 -2.36 -7.44 8.91
C THR A 10 -1.24 -8.09 9.70
N VAL A 11 0.02 -7.68 9.49
CA VAL A 11 1.17 -8.22 10.24
C VAL A 11 1.03 -7.95 11.74
N GLN A 12 0.62 -6.75 12.12
CA GLN A 12 0.38 -6.40 13.53
C GLN A 12 -0.74 -7.26 14.14
N CYS A 13 -1.85 -7.46 13.41
CA CYS A 13 -2.93 -8.34 13.84
C CYS A 13 -2.45 -9.80 14.04
N VAL A 14 -1.63 -10.32 13.12
CA VAL A 14 -1.03 -11.66 13.23
C VAL A 14 -0.14 -11.78 14.47
N LYS A 15 0.70 -10.77 14.73
CA LYS A 15 1.56 -10.71 15.93
C LYS A 15 0.71 -10.70 17.20
N SER A 16 -0.32 -9.86 17.27
CA SER A 16 -1.18 -9.72 18.46
C SER A 16 -2.01 -10.97 18.77
N ASN A 17 -2.42 -11.72 17.74
CA ASN A 17 -3.26 -12.93 17.91
C ASN A 17 -2.46 -14.24 17.91
N ASP A 18 -1.14 -14.17 17.74
CA ASP A 18 -0.22 -15.31 17.63
C ASP A 18 -0.73 -16.48 16.78
N LEU A 19 -1.10 -16.18 15.53
CA LEU A 19 -1.77 -17.13 14.63
C LEU A 19 -0.87 -18.27 14.08
N GLY A 20 0.38 -18.37 14.54
CA GLY A 20 1.35 -19.37 14.12
C GLY A 20 1.83 -19.17 12.68
N GLN A 21 1.22 -19.85 11.71
CA GLN A 21 1.60 -19.75 10.30
C GLN A 21 0.50 -19.05 9.49
N VAL A 22 0.85 -17.92 8.87
CA VAL A 22 -0.08 -17.09 8.11
C VAL A 22 0.45 -16.83 6.71
N ASN A 23 -0.45 -16.87 5.72
CA ASN A 23 -0.18 -16.43 4.36
C ASN A 23 -1.00 -15.18 4.04
N ILE A 24 -0.31 -14.06 3.83
CA ILE A 24 -0.90 -12.79 3.42
C ILE A 24 -0.87 -12.76 1.90
N ILE A 25 -2.06 -12.70 1.30
CA ILE A 25 -2.23 -12.66 -0.15
C ILE A 25 -2.47 -11.20 -0.55
N CYS A 26 -1.65 -10.70 -1.47
CA CYS A 26 -1.74 -9.33 -1.97
C CYS A 26 -1.60 -9.33 -3.50
N ASP A 27 -2.39 -8.50 -4.17
CA ASP A 27 -2.31 -8.27 -5.61
C ASP A 27 -1.41 -7.09 -5.99
N SER A 28 -0.92 -6.34 -5.00
CA SER A 28 0.06 -5.29 -5.19
C SER A 28 1.46 -5.83 -5.39
N ARG A 29 1.81 -6.06 -6.65
CA ARG A 29 3.18 -6.36 -7.04
C ARG A 29 4.17 -5.30 -6.58
N SER A 30 3.77 -4.03 -6.53
CA SER A 30 4.65 -2.92 -6.12
C SER A 30 4.96 -2.92 -4.63
N ALA A 31 3.96 -3.20 -3.78
CA ALA A 31 4.16 -3.31 -2.34
C ALA A 31 5.03 -4.52 -1.98
N LEU A 32 4.78 -5.66 -2.63
CA LEU A 32 5.57 -6.88 -2.43
C LEU A 32 7.02 -6.72 -2.90
N MET A 33 7.25 -6.03 -4.03
CA MET A 33 8.60 -5.73 -4.49
C MET A 33 9.37 -4.89 -3.48
N ALA A 34 8.76 -3.85 -2.91
CA ALA A 34 9.42 -3.01 -1.92
C ALA A 34 9.69 -3.75 -0.59
N LEU A 35 8.80 -4.67 -0.20
CA LEU A 35 9.02 -5.57 0.94
C LEU A 35 10.10 -6.64 0.68
N SER A 36 10.33 -7.02 -0.58
CA SER A 36 11.41 -7.94 -0.97
C SER A 36 12.76 -7.26 -1.19
N ALA A 37 12.77 -5.94 -1.36
CA ALA A 37 13.99 -5.18 -1.61
C ALA A 37 14.94 -5.24 -0.39
N VAL A 38 16.24 -5.35 -0.64
CA VAL A 38 17.26 -5.39 0.43
C VAL A 38 17.39 -4.03 1.09
N GLU A 39 17.49 -2.97 0.29
CA GLU A 39 17.50 -1.57 0.74
C GLU A 39 16.17 -0.92 0.39
N GLU A 40 15.52 -0.29 1.37
CA GLU A 40 14.36 0.55 1.11
C GLU A 40 14.39 1.80 1.99
N ALA A 41 14.15 2.96 1.37
CA ALA A 41 14.29 4.26 2.03
C ALA A 41 13.08 4.65 2.90
N ARG A 42 12.01 3.85 2.89
CA ARG A 42 10.74 4.15 3.57
C ARG A 42 10.68 3.39 4.88
N ASP A 43 10.65 4.10 5.99
CA ASP A 43 10.64 3.52 7.33
C ASP A 43 9.48 2.54 7.54
N ILE A 44 8.29 2.85 7.00
CA ILE A 44 7.12 1.96 7.09
C ILE A 44 7.44 0.55 6.56
N ILE A 45 8.20 0.45 5.46
CA ILE A 45 8.51 -0.85 4.85
C ILE A 45 9.56 -1.58 5.67
N ASN A 46 10.53 -0.86 6.26
CA ASN A 46 11.54 -1.45 7.13
C ASN A 46 10.92 -1.95 8.44
N ASN A 47 10.00 -1.18 9.04
CA ASN A 47 9.23 -1.59 10.21
C ASN A 47 8.44 -2.88 9.94
N ILE A 48 7.76 -2.98 8.79
CA ILE A 48 7.04 -4.22 8.42
C ILE A 48 8.01 -5.40 8.28
N LYS A 49 9.19 -5.20 7.69
CA LYS A 49 10.21 -6.26 7.57
C LYS A 49 10.71 -6.72 8.93
N GLU A 50 10.96 -5.79 9.85
CA GLU A 50 11.36 -6.10 11.23
C GLU A 50 10.26 -6.83 11.96
N ASP A 51 9.01 -6.37 11.84
CA ASP A 51 7.85 -7.03 12.45
C ASP A 51 7.70 -8.49 11.99
N ILE A 52 7.89 -8.75 10.70
CA ILE A 52 7.84 -10.10 10.13
C ILE A 52 9.01 -10.96 10.64
N LYS A 53 10.21 -10.38 10.83
CA LYS A 53 11.40 -11.10 11.33
C LYS A 53 11.32 -11.43 12.81
N GLU A 54 10.77 -10.53 13.62
CA GLU A 54 10.60 -10.71 15.06
C GLU A 54 9.52 -11.74 15.39
N TYR A 55 8.55 -11.92 14.50
CA TYR A 55 7.46 -12.85 14.72
C TYR A 55 7.98 -14.30 14.77
N LYS A 56 7.69 -15.00 15.87
CA LYS A 56 8.16 -16.40 16.08
C LYS A 56 7.52 -17.38 15.11
N GLY A 57 6.33 -17.07 14.62
CA GLY A 57 5.63 -17.87 13.62
C GLY A 57 6.17 -17.63 12.22
N LYS A 58 5.42 -18.10 11.22
CA LYS A 58 5.80 -17.96 9.81
C LYS A 58 4.78 -17.12 9.07
N ILE A 59 5.18 -15.91 8.68
CA ILE A 59 4.41 -15.05 7.77
C ILE A 59 4.96 -15.23 6.37
N THR A 60 4.08 -15.61 5.45
CA THR A 60 4.37 -15.73 4.01
C THR A 60 3.60 -14.65 3.27
N LEU A 61 4.25 -14.02 2.29
CA LEU A 61 3.63 -13.01 1.43
C LEU A 61 3.50 -13.62 0.03
N THR A 62 2.28 -13.74 -0.49
CA THR A 62 2.02 -14.30 -1.83
C THR A 62 1.45 -13.24 -2.75
N CYS A 63 2.10 -13.03 -3.91
CA CYS A 63 1.56 -12.21 -4.98
C CYS A 63 0.56 -13.02 -5.80
N ILE A 64 -0.64 -12.49 -6.00
CA ILE A 64 -1.55 -13.00 -7.02
C ILE A 64 -1.80 -11.96 -8.09
N ARG A 65 -2.22 -12.40 -9.29
CA ARG A 65 -2.68 -11.48 -10.31
C ARG A 65 -4.10 -11.05 -9.98
N ALA A 66 -4.33 -9.74 -9.94
CA ALA A 66 -5.67 -9.18 -9.94
C ALA A 66 -6.49 -9.72 -11.13
N HIS A 67 -7.79 -9.94 -10.92
CA HIS A 67 -8.77 -10.29 -11.96
C HIS A 67 -8.65 -11.68 -12.61
N MET A 68 -8.15 -12.70 -11.91
CA MET A 68 -8.29 -14.11 -12.33
C MET A 68 -9.47 -14.86 -11.67
N GLY A 69 -10.49 -14.15 -11.15
CA GLY A 69 -11.66 -14.79 -10.54
C GLY A 69 -11.39 -15.41 -9.16
N ASN A 70 -10.45 -14.86 -8.40
CA ASN A 70 -10.23 -15.26 -7.01
C ASN A 70 -11.20 -14.51 -6.09
N PHE A 71 -12.26 -15.20 -5.67
CA PHE A 71 -13.35 -14.67 -4.84
C PHE A 71 -12.86 -13.92 -3.58
N GLY A 72 -11.79 -14.42 -2.94
CA GLY A 72 -11.24 -13.81 -1.73
C GLY A 72 -10.67 -12.41 -1.96
N THR A 73 -9.96 -12.19 -3.07
CA THR A 73 -9.38 -10.87 -3.38
C THR A 73 -10.40 -9.87 -3.88
N GLU A 74 -11.38 -10.31 -4.67
CA GLU A 74 -12.46 -9.41 -5.10
C GLU A 74 -13.24 -8.88 -3.90
N ARG A 75 -13.48 -9.72 -2.89
CA ARG A 75 -14.13 -9.30 -1.65
C ARG A 75 -13.30 -8.31 -0.84
N VAL A 76 -11.98 -8.49 -0.77
CA VAL A 76 -11.09 -7.53 -0.08
C VAL A 76 -11.01 -6.20 -0.82
N ASP A 77 -10.91 -6.22 -2.15
CA ASP A 77 -10.88 -5.00 -2.97
C ASP A 77 -12.20 -4.22 -2.87
N GLN A 78 -13.33 -4.93 -2.82
CA GLN A 78 -14.63 -4.31 -2.59
C GLN A 78 -14.73 -3.65 -1.21
N LEU A 79 -14.27 -4.34 -0.14
CA LEU A 79 -14.23 -3.77 1.20
C LEU A 79 -13.29 -2.57 1.31
N ALA A 80 -12.15 -2.58 0.62
CA ALA A 80 -11.23 -1.45 0.57
C ALA A 80 -11.87 -0.23 -0.11
N LYS A 81 -12.59 -0.44 -1.22
CA LYS A 81 -13.34 0.62 -1.91
C LYS A 81 -14.43 1.21 -1.01
N GLU A 82 -15.18 0.37 -0.30
CA GLU A 82 -16.20 0.80 0.65
C GLU A 82 -15.59 1.59 1.82
N ALA A 83 -14.45 1.15 2.38
CA ALA A 83 -13.76 1.88 3.45
C ALA A 83 -13.26 3.26 3.00
N THR A 84 -12.81 3.39 1.75
CA THR A 84 -12.37 4.67 1.18
C THR A 84 -13.53 5.67 1.03
N LEU A 85 -14.77 5.18 0.91
CA LEU A 85 -15.98 6.01 0.88
C LEU A 85 -16.45 6.45 2.28
N ILE A 86 -16.00 5.77 3.34
CA ILE A 86 -16.50 5.96 4.71
C ILE A 86 -15.50 6.74 5.58
N SER A 87 -14.19 6.65 5.34
CA SER A 87 -13.19 7.32 6.17
C SER A 87 -13.05 8.81 5.86
N ASP A 88 -13.50 9.67 6.78
CA ASP A 88 -13.26 11.12 6.82
C ASP A 88 -11.84 11.48 7.32
N GLU A 89 -11.06 10.48 7.76
CA GLU A 89 -9.68 10.68 8.22
C GLU A 89 -8.72 10.85 7.04
N THR A 90 -8.46 12.11 6.71
CA THR A 90 -7.40 12.51 5.78
C THR A 90 -6.04 12.27 6.46
N ILE A 91 -5.47 11.07 6.33
CA ILE A 91 -4.10 10.80 6.79
C ILE A 91 -3.14 11.61 5.91
N SER A 92 -2.62 12.73 6.43
CA SER A 92 -1.69 13.57 5.68
C SER A 92 -0.30 12.94 5.67
N PHE A 93 0.16 12.50 4.51
CA PHE A 93 1.52 12.03 4.29
C PHE A 93 2.35 13.09 3.56
N VAL A 94 3.66 13.07 3.78
CA VAL A 94 4.60 13.83 2.96
C VAL A 94 4.44 13.38 1.50
N PRO A 95 4.16 14.30 0.56
CA PRO A 95 3.91 13.94 -0.82
C PRO A 95 5.15 13.30 -1.45
N SER A 96 4.93 12.19 -2.16
CA SER A 96 6.01 11.51 -2.87
C SER A 96 6.62 12.41 -3.94
N ARG A 97 7.88 12.15 -4.32
CA ARG A 97 8.59 12.91 -5.36
C ARG A 97 7.81 12.97 -6.69
N ASN A 98 7.08 11.89 -7.01
CA ASN A 98 6.22 11.83 -8.19
C ASN A 98 4.96 12.69 -8.04
N GLN A 99 4.34 12.73 -6.85
CA GLN A 99 3.21 13.62 -6.58
C GLN A 99 3.62 15.09 -6.69
N ILE A 100 4.75 15.47 -6.09
CA ILE A 100 5.29 16.84 -6.18
C ILE A 100 5.54 17.22 -7.65
N ARG A 101 6.17 16.33 -8.43
CA ARG A 101 6.41 16.55 -9.86
C ARG A 101 5.10 16.68 -10.64
N ASN A 102 4.12 15.83 -10.36
CA ASN A 102 2.85 15.84 -11.08
C ASN A 102 2.01 17.08 -10.76
N GLU A 103 2.00 17.52 -9.50
CA GLU A 103 1.35 18.77 -9.09
C GLU A 103 2.06 19.98 -9.71
N GLY A 104 3.40 20.00 -9.73
CA GLY A 104 4.15 21.02 -10.48
C GLY A 104 3.80 21.04 -11.97
N ASN A 105 3.70 19.87 -12.60
CA ASN A 105 3.29 19.76 -14.01
C ASN A 105 1.86 20.21 -14.27
N LYS A 106 0.93 19.99 -13.32
CA LYS A 106 -0.44 20.52 -13.39
C LYS A 106 -0.43 22.05 -13.38
N ILE A 107 0.25 22.67 -12.42
CA ILE A 107 0.35 24.12 -12.32
C ILE A 107 0.93 24.71 -13.60
N ILE A 108 2.00 24.11 -14.14
CA ILE A 108 2.59 24.55 -15.39
C ILE A 108 1.60 24.44 -16.54
N LYS A 109 0.86 23.33 -16.65
CA LYS A 109 -0.16 23.16 -17.69
C LYS A 109 -1.28 24.19 -17.58
N ASP A 110 -1.78 24.45 -16.38
CA ASP A 110 -2.85 25.43 -16.17
C ASP A 110 -2.39 26.85 -16.52
N LEU A 111 -1.15 27.22 -16.15
CA LEU A 111 -0.55 28.50 -16.55
C LEU A 111 -0.42 28.63 -18.07
N TRP A 112 0.00 27.57 -18.75
CA TRP A 112 0.08 27.56 -20.21
C TRP A 112 -1.30 27.63 -20.86
N GLN A 113 -2.29 26.94 -20.32
CA GLN A 113 -3.65 26.94 -20.85
C GLN A 113 -4.32 28.31 -20.67
N ASN A 114 -4.13 28.94 -19.51
CA ASN A 114 -4.65 30.29 -19.26
C ASN A 114 -4.02 31.31 -20.21
N ARG A 115 -2.71 31.22 -20.44
CA ARG A 115 -2.01 32.09 -21.41
C ARG A 115 -2.43 31.86 -22.86
N TRP A 116 -2.88 30.65 -23.20
CA TRP A 116 -3.35 30.34 -24.56
C TRP A 116 -4.79 30.81 -24.79
N ASN A 117 -5.58 30.93 -23.72
CA ASN A 117 -6.97 31.35 -23.76
C ASN A 117 -7.14 32.89 -23.68
N ASP A 118 -6.08 33.62 -23.33
CA ASP A 118 -5.93 35.08 -23.49
C ASP A 118 -5.47 35.43 -24.92
#